data_AF-A0A7C6M9X4-F1
#
_entry.id   AF-A0A7C6M9X4-F1
#
_cell.length_a   1.000
_cell.length_b   1.000
_cell.length_c   1.000
_cell.angle_alpha   90.00
_cell.angle_beta   90.00
_cell.angle_gamma   90.00
#
_symmetry.space_group_name_H-M   'P 1'
#
loop_
_entity.id
_entity.type
_entity.pdbx_description
1 polymer ?
#
loop_
_entity_poly.entity_id
_entity_poly.type
_entity_poly.pdbx_seq_one_letter_code
_entity_poly.pdbx_strand_id
1 'polypeptide(L)'
;MKKICIGFLFAVLLVFIGCQNANTPEDKPTEVKFSSLTANGTAGSVSTTKLTLTFSADPTTLAASYITVTGATKGALTGTGTTRTLAVSVITVADGATVTVALSNPAGFTFTPASKTVAVNVNTSKTYSIGDTGPSGVGKV
;
A
#
# COMPACT_ATOMS: atom_id res chain seq x y z
N MET A 1 -27.64 40.28 -15.48
CA MET A 1 -27.48 41.72 -15.72
C MET A 1 -27.66 42.47 -14.41
N LYS A 2 -26.90 43.56 -14.23
CA LYS A 2 -26.99 44.57 -13.15
C LYS A 2 -26.42 44.18 -11.77
N LYS A 3 -25.12 44.46 -11.57
CA LYS A 3 -24.61 44.99 -10.30
C LYS A 3 -23.63 46.11 -10.62
N ILE A 4 -24.02 47.31 -10.20
CA ILE A 4 -23.33 48.59 -10.35
C ILE A 4 -22.07 48.56 -9.47
N CYS A 5 -20.93 49.00 -10.01
CA CYS A 5 -19.77 49.42 -9.22
C CYS A 5 -19.50 50.89 -9.57
N ILE A 6 -20.10 51.78 -8.79
CA ILE A 6 -19.89 53.23 -8.86
C ILE A 6 -18.47 53.51 -8.38
N GLY A 7 -17.72 54.26 -9.20
CA GLY A 7 -16.34 54.63 -8.92
C GLY A 7 -16.20 55.51 -7.69
N PHE A 8 -15.08 55.33 -6.99
CA PHE A 8 -14.50 56.37 -6.16
C PHE A 8 -13.05 56.57 -6.60
N LEU A 9 -12.86 57.66 -7.34
CA LEU A 9 -11.59 58.28 -7.68
C LEU A 9 -10.91 58.70 -6.37
N PHE A 10 -9.84 58.05 -5.91
CA PHE A 10 -8.75 58.66 -5.13
C PHE A 10 -7.63 57.63 -4.87
N ALA A 11 -6.43 58.00 -5.32
CA ALA A 11 -5.08 57.58 -4.91
C ALA A 11 -4.82 56.21 -4.24
N VAL A 12 -4.11 55.35 -4.99
CA VAL A 12 -2.83 54.70 -4.63
C VAL A 12 -2.71 54.03 -3.23
N LEU A 13 -2.65 52.68 -3.29
CA LEU A 13 -1.76 51.74 -2.56
C LEU A 13 -2.30 50.91 -1.36
N LEU A 14 -2.57 49.62 -1.66
CA LEU A 14 -2.41 48.39 -0.83
C LEU A 14 -3.28 48.26 0.45
N VAL A 15 -4.04 47.20 0.75
CA VAL A 15 -4.22 45.82 0.27
C VAL A 15 -5.65 45.41 0.64
N PHE A 16 -6.29 44.68 -0.28
CA PHE A 16 -7.50 43.85 -0.12
C PHE A 16 -8.08 43.74 1.30
N ILE A 17 -9.19 44.43 1.53
CA ILE A 17 -10.25 43.94 2.41
C ILE A 17 -10.83 42.70 1.71
N GLY A 18 -10.23 41.55 1.96
CA GLY A 18 -10.87 40.28 1.75
C GLY A 18 -11.77 40.01 2.96
N CYS A 19 -13.05 40.35 2.86
CA CYS A 19 -14.06 39.76 3.73
C CYS A 19 -13.92 38.23 3.62
N GLN A 20 -13.57 37.57 4.73
CA GLN A 20 -13.53 36.11 4.81
C GLN A 20 -14.97 35.61 4.88
N ASN A 21 -15.65 35.56 3.73
CA ASN A 21 -16.87 34.77 3.61
C ASN A 21 -16.45 33.30 3.50
N ALA A 22 -16.33 32.62 4.65
CA ALA A 22 -16.04 31.19 4.74
C ALA A 22 -17.25 30.37 4.25
N ASN A 23 -17.45 30.35 2.93
CA ASN A 23 -18.42 29.53 2.24
C ASN A 23 -17.70 28.63 1.23
N THR A 24 -16.64 27.94 1.65
CA THR A 24 -16.13 26.76 0.91
C THR A 24 -16.84 25.53 1.46
N PRO A 25 -17.42 24.66 0.62
CA PRO A 25 -17.78 23.32 1.06
C PRO A 25 -16.51 22.69 1.65
N GLU A 26 -16.53 22.43 2.95
CA GLU A 26 -15.50 21.60 3.58
C GLU A 26 -15.71 20.19 3.01
N ASP A 27 -14.97 19.87 1.95
CA ASP A 27 -14.99 18.54 1.35
C ASP A 27 -14.31 17.58 2.33
N LYS A 28 -15.08 17.07 3.29
CA LYS A 28 -14.62 16.10 4.27
C LYS A 28 -14.12 14.87 3.50
N PRO A 29 -12.89 14.39 3.77
CA PRO A 29 -12.40 13.17 3.14
C PRO A 29 -13.36 11.99 3.35
N THR A 30 -13.53 11.18 2.29
CA THR A 30 -14.30 9.94 2.36
C THR A 30 -13.52 8.92 3.17
N GLU A 31 -14.11 8.44 4.27
CA GLU A 31 -13.49 7.41 5.09
C GLU A 31 -13.62 6.04 4.42
N VAL A 32 -12.49 5.35 4.28
CA VAL A 32 -12.39 4.01 3.70
C VAL A 32 -11.80 3.07 4.74
N LYS A 33 -12.56 2.04 5.10
CA LYS A 33 -12.06 1.01 6.00
C LYS A 33 -11.06 0.12 5.27
N PHE A 34 -9.86 -0.04 5.80
CA PHE A 34 -9.00 -1.16 5.41
C PHE A 34 -9.57 -2.40 6.09
N SER A 35 -10.31 -3.22 5.34
CA SER A 35 -11.12 -4.32 5.87
C SER A 35 -10.29 -5.57 6.13
N SER A 36 -9.51 -6.00 5.14
CA SER A 36 -8.67 -7.21 5.26
C SER A 36 -7.36 -7.08 4.48
N LEU A 37 -6.39 -7.87 4.92
CA LEU A 37 -5.11 -8.08 4.27
C LEU A 37 -4.84 -9.58 4.29
N THR A 38 -4.67 -10.20 3.13
CA THR A 38 -4.34 -11.63 3.02
C THR A 38 -3.09 -11.82 2.17
N ALA A 39 -2.35 -12.88 2.46
CA ALA A 39 -1.15 -13.27 1.74
C ALA A 39 -1.42 -14.57 0.98
N ASN A 40 -0.87 -14.69 -0.23
CA ASN A 40 -0.84 -15.98 -0.92
C ASN A 40 0.33 -16.85 -0.43
N GLY A 41 0.48 -18.01 -1.05
CA GLY A 41 1.56 -18.95 -0.76
C GLY A 41 1.08 -20.09 0.13
N THR A 42 2.01 -20.95 0.50
CA THR A 42 1.75 -22.14 1.30
C THR A 42 2.95 -22.36 2.19
N ALA A 43 2.70 -22.51 3.49
CA ALA A 43 3.75 -22.69 4.49
C ALA A 43 4.72 -23.81 4.07
N GLY A 44 6.03 -23.53 4.18
CA GLY A 44 7.09 -24.48 3.83
C GLY A 44 7.24 -24.86 2.34
N SER A 45 6.44 -24.32 1.41
CA SER A 45 6.48 -24.75 0.00
C SER A 45 6.41 -23.61 -1.03
N VAL A 46 5.53 -22.63 -0.83
CA VAL A 46 5.34 -21.54 -1.81
C VAL A 46 5.49 -20.20 -1.11
N SER A 47 6.51 -19.44 -1.49
CA SER A 47 6.73 -18.09 -0.97
C SER A 47 5.55 -17.17 -1.31
N THR A 48 5.21 -16.26 -0.39
CA THR A 48 4.26 -15.18 -0.66
C THR A 48 4.83 -14.24 -1.72
N THR A 49 4.02 -13.95 -2.73
CA THR A 49 4.36 -13.03 -3.83
C THR A 49 3.28 -11.95 -4.04
N LYS A 50 2.13 -12.12 -3.41
CA LYS A 50 0.95 -11.25 -3.57
C LYS A 50 0.27 -11.06 -2.23
N LEU A 51 -0.04 -9.81 -1.93
CA LEU A 51 -0.91 -9.41 -0.84
C LEU A 51 -2.22 -8.89 -1.43
N THR A 52 -3.35 -9.39 -0.94
CA THR A 52 -4.67 -8.90 -1.33
C THR A 52 -5.17 -7.94 -0.26
N LEU A 53 -5.42 -6.70 -0.66
CA LEU A 53 -5.95 -5.64 0.18
C LEU A 53 -7.44 -5.48 -0.14
N THR A 54 -8.29 -5.46 0.89
CA THR A 54 -9.73 -5.22 0.73
C THR A 54 -10.17 -4.00 1.52
N PHE A 55 -10.98 -3.16 0.89
CA PHE A 55 -11.49 -1.90 1.39
C PHE A 55 -13.02 -1.90 1.49
N SER A 56 -13.61 -1.03 2.32
CA SER A 56 -15.07 -0.88 2.37
C SER A 56 -15.67 -0.11 1.19
N ALA A 57 -14.88 0.75 0.55
CA ALA A 57 -15.25 1.54 -0.62
C ALA A 57 -14.03 1.66 -1.55
N ASP A 58 -14.22 2.03 -2.81
CA ASP A 58 -13.12 2.17 -3.78
C ASP A 58 -12.33 3.47 -3.54
N PRO A 59 -11.05 3.40 -3.10
CA PRO A 59 -10.22 4.58 -2.95
C PRO A 59 -9.62 4.94 -4.32
N THR A 60 -10.37 5.65 -5.17
CA THR A 60 -10.02 5.88 -6.58
C THR A 60 -8.66 6.56 -6.80
N THR A 61 -8.18 7.34 -5.83
CA THR A 61 -6.88 8.03 -5.88
C THR A 61 -5.73 7.25 -5.21
N LEU A 62 -5.99 6.05 -4.66
CA LEU A 62 -4.96 5.22 -4.03
C LEU A 62 -4.01 4.65 -5.10
N ALA A 63 -2.74 5.01 -4.98
CA ALA A 63 -1.63 4.50 -5.77
C ALA A 63 -0.59 3.80 -4.89
N ALA A 64 0.33 3.05 -5.50
CA ALA A 64 1.40 2.33 -4.79
C ALA A 64 2.33 3.24 -3.97
N SER A 65 2.42 4.53 -4.29
CA SER A 65 3.19 5.53 -3.54
C SER A 65 2.65 5.75 -2.13
N TYR A 66 1.35 5.57 -1.91
CA TYR A 66 0.72 5.73 -0.59
C TYR A 66 0.85 4.50 0.30
N ILE A 67 1.45 3.42 -0.21
CA ILE A 67 1.58 2.14 0.50
C ILE A 67 3.03 1.96 0.93
N THR A 68 3.24 1.61 2.20
CA THR A 68 4.52 1.17 2.74
C THR A 68 4.41 -0.29 3.17
N VAL A 69 5.43 -1.08 2.84
CA VAL A 69 5.52 -2.50 3.24
C VAL A 69 6.78 -2.66 4.09
N THR A 70 6.63 -3.19 5.29
CA THR A 70 7.72 -3.54 6.19
C THR A 70 7.83 -5.06 6.28
N GLY A 71 9.04 -5.59 6.07
CA GLY A 71 9.30 -7.04 6.09
C GLY A 71 9.36 -7.70 4.71
N ALA A 72 9.08 -6.97 3.62
CA ALA A 72 9.24 -7.42 2.25
C ALA A 72 9.50 -6.23 1.30
N THR A 73 10.03 -6.51 0.11
CA THR A 73 10.13 -5.51 -0.96
C THR A 73 8.75 -5.26 -1.58
N LYS A 74 8.33 -3.99 -1.60
CA LYS A 74 7.09 -3.55 -2.24
C LYS A 74 7.21 -3.60 -3.77
N GLY A 75 6.26 -4.26 -4.42
CA GLY A 75 6.10 -4.26 -5.87
C GLY A 75 4.95 -3.37 -6.35
N ALA A 76 4.41 -3.70 -7.53
CA ALA A 76 3.30 -2.97 -8.14
C ALA A 76 1.97 -3.24 -7.42
N LEU A 77 1.14 -2.20 -7.31
CA LEU A 77 -0.28 -2.31 -6.96
C LEU A 77 -1.09 -2.48 -8.25
N THR A 78 -1.90 -3.53 -8.33
CA THR A 78 -2.75 -3.84 -9.48
C THR A 78 -4.21 -4.07 -9.05
N GLY A 79 -5.12 -4.01 -10.02
CA GLY A 79 -6.56 -4.06 -9.77
C GLY A 79 -7.16 -2.70 -9.46
N THR A 80 -8.50 -2.65 -9.42
CA THR A 80 -9.31 -1.46 -9.17
C THR A 80 -10.47 -1.82 -8.24
N GLY A 81 -11.25 -0.84 -7.79
CA GLY A 81 -12.36 -1.11 -6.88
C GLY A 81 -11.90 -1.39 -5.46
N THR A 82 -12.73 -2.12 -4.73
CA THR A 82 -12.56 -2.41 -3.30
C THR A 82 -11.51 -3.48 -2.99
N THR A 83 -11.06 -4.25 -3.99
CA THR A 83 -10.07 -5.32 -3.80
C THR A 83 -8.91 -5.13 -4.76
N ARG A 84 -7.70 -4.98 -4.22
CA ARG A 84 -6.48 -4.72 -5.02
C ARG A 84 -5.37 -5.66 -4.60
N THR A 85 -4.48 -5.96 -5.54
CA THR A 85 -3.34 -6.86 -5.31
C THR A 85 -2.05 -6.07 -5.28
N LEU A 86 -1.27 -6.22 -4.21
CA LEU A 86 0.07 -5.69 -4.11
C LEU A 86 1.07 -6.83 -4.31
N ALA A 87 1.90 -6.72 -5.34
CA ALA A 87 3.02 -7.63 -5.51
C ALA A 87 4.06 -7.38 -4.41
N VAL A 88 4.66 -8.45 -3.90
CA VAL A 88 5.77 -8.40 -2.94
C VAL A 88 6.85 -9.40 -3.32
N SER A 89 8.09 -9.09 -2.98
CA SER A 89 9.25 -9.96 -3.20
C SER A 89 10.25 -9.80 -2.06
N VAL A 90 11.32 -10.61 -2.06
CA VAL A 90 12.42 -10.53 -1.08
C VAL A 90 11.89 -10.36 0.35
N ILE A 91 11.18 -11.38 0.83
CA ILE A 91 10.66 -11.41 2.20
C ILE A 91 11.87 -11.53 3.13
N THR A 92 11.94 -10.61 4.09
CA THR A 92 13.07 -10.49 5.04
C THR A 92 12.74 -11.03 6.43
N VAL A 93 11.46 -11.32 6.69
CA VAL A 93 11.00 -11.98 7.91
C VAL A 93 11.07 -13.50 7.76
N ALA A 94 11.03 -14.21 8.88
CA ALA A 94 11.00 -15.68 8.88
C ALA A 94 9.70 -16.23 8.25
N ASP A 95 9.72 -17.50 7.83
CA ASP A 95 8.50 -18.21 7.40
C ASP A 95 7.44 -18.18 8.51
N GLY A 96 6.21 -17.84 8.17
CA GLY A 96 5.10 -17.68 9.11
C GLY A 96 5.13 -16.38 9.95
N ALA A 97 6.18 -15.57 9.84
CA ALA A 97 6.24 -14.26 10.51
C ALA A 97 5.39 -13.22 9.77
N THR A 98 5.16 -12.08 10.41
CA THR A 98 4.26 -11.05 9.91
C THR A 98 4.97 -9.94 9.14
N VAL A 99 4.36 -9.50 8.06
CA VAL A 99 4.69 -8.23 7.38
C VAL A 99 3.64 -7.19 7.73
N THR A 100 4.03 -5.92 7.69
CA THR A 100 3.11 -4.80 7.91
C THR A 100 2.88 -4.05 6.62
N VAL A 101 1.61 -3.77 6.30
CA VAL A 101 1.22 -2.87 5.22
C VAL A 101 0.59 -1.63 5.86
N ALA A 102 1.18 -0.47 5.60
CA ALA A 102 0.69 0.83 6.05
C ALA A 102 0.26 1.68 4.85
N LEU A 103 -0.83 2.41 5.04
CA LEU A 103 -1.46 3.29 4.07
C LEU A 103 -1.37 4.73 4.59
N SER A 104 -0.95 5.62 3.70
CA SER A 104 -1.10 7.06 3.89
C SER A 104 -2.35 7.55 3.16
N ASN A 105 -2.86 8.71 3.57
CA ASN A 105 -4.12 9.26 3.05
C ASN A 105 -3.87 9.97 1.70
N PRO A 106 -4.46 9.49 0.58
CA PRO A 106 -4.46 10.23 -0.67
C PRO A 106 -5.51 11.34 -0.64
N ALA A 107 -5.48 12.22 -1.63
CA ALA A 107 -6.48 13.28 -1.77
C ALA A 107 -7.90 12.68 -1.82
N GLY A 108 -8.80 13.26 -1.00
CA GLY A 108 -10.21 12.87 -0.92
C GLY A 108 -10.52 11.65 -0.05
N PHE A 109 -9.53 10.96 0.53
CA PHE A 109 -9.78 9.76 1.33
C PHE A 109 -8.94 9.68 2.61
N THR A 110 -9.49 9.00 3.62
CA THR A 110 -8.79 8.60 4.84
C THR A 110 -8.95 7.10 5.08
N PHE A 111 -7.94 6.46 5.68
CA PHE A 111 -7.99 5.02 5.96
C PHE A 111 -8.10 4.68 7.45
N THR A 112 -9.04 3.81 7.80
CA THR A 112 -9.22 3.31 9.18
C THR A 112 -9.35 1.77 9.21
N PRO A 113 -8.47 1.00 9.87
CA PRO A 113 -7.15 1.43 10.33
C PRO A 113 -6.23 1.76 9.14
N ALA A 114 -5.25 2.63 9.37
CA ALA A 114 -4.24 2.97 8.36
C ALA A 114 -3.21 1.85 8.14
N SER A 115 -3.21 0.77 8.93
CA SER A 115 -2.27 -0.33 8.78
C SER A 115 -2.87 -1.68 9.16
N LYS A 116 -2.35 -2.75 8.54
CA LYS A 116 -2.62 -4.14 8.91
C LYS A 116 -1.36 -4.99 8.80
N THR A 117 -1.36 -6.10 9.53
CA THR A 117 -0.32 -7.13 9.45
C THR A 117 -0.89 -8.42 8.88
N VAL A 118 -0.04 -9.20 8.23
CA VAL A 118 -0.39 -10.53 7.73
C VAL A 118 0.82 -11.46 7.81
N ALA A 119 0.59 -12.73 8.17
CA ALA A 119 1.62 -13.75 8.10
C ALA A 119 1.98 -14.05 6.65
N VAL A 120 3.27 -14.21 6.35
CA VAL A 120 3.77 -14.52 5.01
C VAL A 120 4.51 -15.85 5.02
N ASN A 121 4.51 -16.51 3.88
CA ASN A 121 5.20 -17.77 3.68
C ASN A 121 6.52 -17.53 2.93
N VAL A 122 7.56 -18.26 3.30
CA VAL A 122 8.85 -18.28 2.62
C VAL A 122 9.17 -19.73 2.28
N ASN A 123 9.40 -20.02 1.00
CA ASN A 123 9.93 -21.31 0.61
C ASN A 123 11.38 -21.44 1.12
N THR A 124 11.56 -22.25 2.16
CA THR A 124 12.86 -22.55 2.77
C THR A 124 13.42 -23.88 2.29
N SER A 125 13.01 -24.39 1.12
CA SER A 125 13.52 -25.65 0.58
C SER A 125 15.05 -25.58 0.55
N LYS A 126 15.68 -26.29 1.48
CA LYS A 126 17.11 -26.49 1.45
C LYS A 126 17.37 -27.39 0.26
N THR A 127 18.07 -26.88 -0.73
CA THR A 127 18.75 -27.73 -1.71
C THR A 127 19.82 -28.49 -0.94
N TYR A 128 19.49 -29.69 -0.47
CA TYR A 128 20.50 -30.65 -0.08
C TYR A 128 21.16 -31.12 -1.37
N SER A 129 22.31 -30.54 -1.71
CA SER A 129 23.21 -31.12 -2.71
C SER A 129 23.66 -32.46 -2.15
N ILE A 130 23.09 -33.56 -2.63
CA ILE A 130 23.67 -34.90 -2.47
C ILE A 130 24.91 -34.97 -3.37
N GLY A 131 25.99 -34.38 -2.87
CA GLY A 131 27.31 -34.38 -3.49
C GLY A 131 28.23 -35.50 -3.00
N ASP A 132 27.76 -36.44 -2.19
CA ASP A 132 28.53 -37.64 -1.87
C ASP A 132 28.19 -38.75 -2.87
N THR A 133 28.88 -38.71 -4.02
CA THR A 133 29.25 -39.96 -4.69
C THR A 133 30.18 -40.72 -3.74
N GLY A 134 29.60 -41.56 -2.88
CA GLY A 134 30.36 -42.56 -2.14
C GLY A 134 31.26 -43.33 -3.12
N PRO A 135 32.49 -43.67 -2.74
CA PRO A 135 33.54 -44.02 -3.69
C PRO A 135 33.14 -45.22 -4.55
N SER A 136 33.09 -44.98 -5.86
CA SER A 136 33.24 -46.04 -6.85
C SER A 136 34.60 -46.68 -6.67
N GLY A 137 34.60 -47.94 -6.24
CA GLY A 137 35.73 -48.86 -6.41
C GLY A 137 36.54 -49.13 -5.15
N VAL A 138 36.36 -50.34 -4.61
CA VAL A 138 37.52 -51.23 -4.43
C VAL A 138 37.08 -52.64 -4.83
N GLY A 139 37.58 -53.09 -5.98
CA GLY A 139 37.70 -54.51 -6.26
C GLY A 139 38.98 -55.07 -5.61
N LYS A 140 39.02 -56.41 -5.54
CA LYS A 140 40.11 -57.30 -5.08
C LYS A 140 40.23 -57.40 -3.55
N VAL A 141 40.32 -58.59 -2.93
CA VAL A 141 40.82 -59.91 -3.36
C VAL A 141 39.90 -61.05 -2.89
#